data_AF-A0A915M1M4-F1
#
_entry.id   AF-A0A915M1M4-F1
#
_cell.length_a   1.000
_cell.length_b   1.000
_cell.length_c   1.000
_cell.angle_alpha   90.00
_cell.angle_beta   90.00
_cell.angle_gamma   90.00
#
_symmetry.space_group_name_H-M   'P 1'
#
loop_
_entity.id
_entity.type
_entity.pdbx_description
1 polymer ?
#
loop_
_entity_poly.entity_id
_entity_poly.type
_entity_poly.pdbx_seq_one_letter_code
_entity_poly.pdbx_strand_id
1 'polypeptide(L)'
;LQREREAGIPSEQSYEVAKAIKERYCYVCPNIQKEFVKYDTEPDKYVQCYHGLNNVTKKPFSVDVGHERFLGPEIFFHPEFVSSDYVTSISESVDQVIQQCPIDVRRGLYENIVLSGGSTMFKDFGRRLQRDLKKATDQRLMLSEQLSGGKVKPKNIDVQVISHKRQRYAVWFGGSIFIEEKMELGVVLYDQSEIVITSQGNKISRKAKTYGTQNIRLSGYTIVMRDVLLRGDLAQIRYGKYCVLQEGTIVRPPSKCFSNGLVFFPVHFGDYVFIEKI
;
A
#
# COMPACT_ATOMS: atom_id res chain seq x y z
N LEU A 1 -7.25 27.16 16.62
CA LEU A 1 -6.51 28.12 15.76
C LEU A 1 -7.43 28.79 14.73
N GLN A 2 -8.12 28.07 13.84
CA GLN A 2 -9.10 28.70 12.91
C GLN A 2 -10.44 29.09 13.57
N ARG A 3 -10.78 28.47 14.72
CA ARG A 3 -11.97 28.79 15.52
C ARG A 3 -12.01 30.23 16.07
N GLU A 4 -10.85 30.86 16.28
CA GLU A 4 -10.79 32.20 16.88
C GLU A 4 -10.88 33.33 15.83
N ARG A 5 -10.78 33.02 14.54
CA ARG A 5 -10.90 33.96 13.41
C ARG A 5 -12.17 33.72 12.57
N GLU A 6 -13.19 33.08 13.16
CA GLU A 6 -14.44 32.64 12.51
C GLU A 6 -15.36 33.75 11.95
N ALA A 7 -14.98 35.03 12.01
CA ALA A 7 -15.86 36.16 11.70
C ALA A 7 -16.40 36.22 10.24
N GLY A 8 -15.90 35.38 9.33
CA GLY A 8 -16.32 35.36 7.92
C GLY A 8 -16.78 34.01 7.34
N ILE A 9 -16.71 32.91 8.10
CA ILE A 9 -16.99 31.55 7.57
C ILE A 9 -18.37 31.07 8.02
N PRO A 10 -19.25 30.62 7.10
CA PRO A 10 -20.48 29.94 7.48
C PRO A 10 -20.18 28.67 8.28
N SER A 11 -20.75 28.53 9.48
CA SER A 11 -20.49 27.39 10.38
C SER A 11 -20.74 26.03 9.72
N GLU A 12 -21.78 25.92 8.90
CA GLU A 12 -22.13 24.72 8.13
C GLU A 12 -21.07 24.32 7.10
N GLN A 13 -20.28 25.27 6.58
CA GLN A 13 -19.24 25.04 5.57
C GLN A 13 -17.82 25.05 6.13
N SER A 14 -17.67 25.25 7.45
CA SER A 14 -16.37 25.37 8.11
C SER A 14 -15.40 24.24 7.75
N TYR A 15 -15.87 22.99 7.75
CA TYR A 15 -15.06 21.82 7.40
C TYR A 15 -14.64 21.80 5.92
N GLU A 16 -15.54 22.15 5.01
CA GLU A 16 -15.26 22.16 3.57
C GLU A 16 -14.24 23.24 3.21
N VAL A 17 -14.38 24.43 3.81
CA VAL A 17 -13.42 25.54 3.68
C VAL A 17 -12.06 25.14 4.24
N ALA A 18 -12.01 24.58 5.45
CA ALA A 18 -10.77 24.10 6.06
C ALA A 18 -10.08 23.03 5.18
N LYS A 19 -10.86 22.10 4.61
CA LYS A 19 -10.34 21.09 3.68
C LYS A 19 -9.79 21.72 2.39
N ALA A 20 -10.52 22.65 1.79
CA ALA A 20 -10.08 23.36 0.59
C ALA A 20 -8.80 24.16 0.86
N ILE A 21 -8.72 24.82 2.03
CA ILE A 21 -7.53 25.56 2.45
C ILE A 21 -6.33 24.61 2.60
N LYS A 22 -6.55 23.49 3.29
CA LYS A 22 -5.54 22.44 3.48
C LYS A 22 -4.98 21.91 2.16
N GLU A 23 -5.85 21.60 1.22
CA GLU A 23 -5.45 20.99 -0.05
C GLU A 23 -4.79 21.99 -1.02
N ARG A 24 -5.13 23.29 -0.93
CA ARG A 24 -4.64 24.32 -1.88
C ARG A 24 -3.45 25.12 -1.37
N TYR A 25 -3.41 25.48 -0.09
CA TYR A 25 -2.47 26.47 0.43
C TYR A 25 -1.46 25.94 1.43
N CYS A 26 -1.70 24.76 2.04
CA CYS A 26 -0.82 24.23 3.07
C CYS A 26 0.46 23.59 2.50
N TYR A 27 1.54 23.72 3.26
CA TYR A 27 2.86 23.17 2.93
C TYR A 27 3.66 22.89 4.19
N VAL A 28 4.68 22.03 4.10
CA VAL A 28 5.58 21.77 5.22
C VAL A 28 6.73 22.76 5.18
N CYS A 29 6.99 23.42 6.32
CA CYS A 29 8.10 24.34 6.45
C CYS A 29 9.36 23.64 7.00
N PRO A 30 10.57 24.15 6.72
CA PRO A 30 11.80 23.60 7.27
C PRO A 30 12.05 24.00 8.74
N ASN A 31 11.60 25.19 9.15
CA ASN A 31 11.74 25.73 10.50
C ASN A 31 10.57 26.70 10.78
N ILE A 32 9.83 26.44 11.84
CA ILE A 32 8.60 27.16 12.20
C ILE A 32 8.89 28.61 12.59
N GLN A 33 9.90 28.85 13.44
CA GLN A 33 10.23 30.18 13.96
C GLN A 33 10.63 31.14 12.82
N LYS A 34 11.45 30.67 11.89
CA LYS A 34 11.82 31.44 10.70
C LYS A 34 10.63 31.73 9.80
N GLU A 35 9.65 30.83 9.77
CA GLU A 35 8.44 31.02 8.98
C GLU A 35 7.53 32.08 9.61
N PHE A 36 7.33 32.06 10.94
CA PHE A 36 6.60 33.12 11.65
C PHE A 36 7.19 34.51 11.37
N VAL A 37 8.51 34.67 11.52
CA VAL A 37 9.19 35.96 11.26
C VAL A 37 8.94 36.45 9.83
N LYS A 38 8.83 35.55 8.84
CA LYS A 38 8.52 35.95 7.45
C LYS A 38 7.09 36.46 7.30
N TYR A 39 6.12 35.80 7.95
CA TYR A 39 4.73 36.23 7.92
C TYR A 39 4.53 37.55 8.67
N ASP A 40 5.25 37.77 9.76
CA ASP A 40 5.21 39.02 10.52
C ASP A 40 5.89 40.18 9.78
N THR A 41 6.99 39.90 9.06
CA THR A 41 7.73 40.93 8.30
C THR A 41 7.02 41.33 6.99
N GLU A 42 6.41 40.37 6.29
CA GLU A 42 5.81 40.58 4.96
C GLU A 42 4.40 39.97 4.86
N PRO A 43 3.40 40.48 5.60
CA PRO A 43 2.05 39.88 5.61
C PRO A 43 1.39 39.87 4.22
N ASP A 44 1.54 40.94 3.43
CA ASP A 44 0.87 41.11 2.13
C ASP A 44 1.26 40.06 1.08
N LYS A 45 2.43 39.44 1.23
CA LYS A 45 2.96 38.44 0.28
C LYS A 45 2.58 37.02 0.67
N TYR A 46 2.54 36.73 1.96
CA TYR A 46 2.38 35.38 2.49
C TYR A 46 0.95 35.06 2.95
N VAL A 47 0.20 36.07 3.39
CA VAL A 47 -1.24 35.94 3.66
C VAL A 47 -1.96 35.86 2.31
N GLN A 48 -2.78 34.83 2.15
CA GLN A 48 -3.54 34.57 0.93
C GLN A 48 -5.03 34.67 1.24
N CYS A 49 -5.82 35.25 0.34
CA CYS A 49 -7.26 35.30 0.54
C CYS A 49 -7.93 34.12 -0.16
N TYR A 50 -8.72 33.33 0.58
CA TYR A 50 -9.60 32.31 0.03
C TYR A 50 -10.98 32.90 -0.21
N HIS A 51 -11.49 32.73 -1.43
CA HIS A 51 -12.84 33.15 -1.79
C HIS A 51 -13.75 31.93 -1.91
N GLY A 52 -14.86 31.95 -1.17
CA GLY A 52 -15.89 30.93 -1.19
C GLY A 52 -17.26 31.53 -1.45
N LEU A 53 -18.23 30.67 -1.78
CA LEU A 53 -19.62 31.05 -1.93
C LEU A 53 -20.45 30.26 -0.93
N ASN A 54 -21.31 30.95 -0.19
CA ASN A 54 -22.15 30.30 0.81
C ASN A 54 -23.24 29.48 0.09
N ASN A 55 -23.34 28.19 0.38
CA ASN A 55 -24.28 27.28 -0.27
C ASN A 55 -25.73 27.66 -0.01
N VAL A 56 -26.02 28.22 1.17
CA VAL A 56 -27.37 28.61 1.63
C VAL A 56 -27.71 30.02 1.17
N THR A 57 -26.89 31.01 1.54
CA THR A 57 -27.21 32.44 1.28
C THR A 57 -26.80 32.91 -0.11
N LYS A 58 -26.01 32.11 -0.85
CA LYS A 58 -25.40 32.44 -2.15
C LYS A 58 -24.54 33.70 -2.16
N LYS A 59 -24.22 34.25 -0.98
CA LYS A 59 -23.32 35.39 -0.85
C LYS A 59 -21.86 34.93 -0.92
N PRO A 60 -20.98 35.69 -1.58
CA PRO A 60 -19.55 35.44 -1.53
C PRO A 60 -19.03 35.76 -0.13
N PHE A 61 -18.06 34.97 0.34
CA PHE A 61 -17.30 35.24 1.54
C PHE A 61 -15.81 35.09 1.26
N SER A 62 -14.99 35.83 1.99
CA SER A 62 -13.54 35.82 1.89
C SER A 62 -12.91 35.54 3.25
N VAL A 63 -11.84 34.75 3.25
CA VAL A 63 -11.12 34.36 4.46
C VAL A 63 -9.64 34.55 4.22
N ASP A 64 -8.98 35.26 5.13
CA ASP A 64 -7.53 35.40 5.08
C ASP A 64 -6.85 34.16 5.67
N VAL A 65 -5.99 33.56 4.86
CA VAL A 65 -5.24 32.35 5.13
C VAL A 65 -3.79 32.72 5.41
N GLY A 66 -3.36 32.58 6.67
CA GLY A 66 -2.04 32.97 7.14
C GLY A 66 -1.24 31.78 7.69
N HIS A 67 -1.04 31.76 9.01
CA HIS A 67 -0.16 30.82 9.70
C HIS A 67 -0.61 29.35 9.60
N GLU A 68 -1.89 29.10 9.39
CA GLU A 68 -2.44 27.74 9.23
C GLU A 68 -1.83 26.98 8.04
N ARG A 69 -1.27 27.70 7.06
CA ARG A 69 -0.64 27.10 5.88
C ARG A 69 0.51 26.17 6.25
N PHE A 70 1.38 26.60 7.16
CA PHE A 70 2.50 25.80 7.62
C PHE A 70 2.20 25.07 8.94
N LEU A 71 1.36 25.64 9.81
CA LEU A 71 1.00 24.99 11.08
C LEU A 71 0.15 23.73 10.89
N GLY A 72 -0.73 23.68 9.87
CA GLY A 72 -1.58 22.53 9.62
C GLY A 72 -0.79 21.23 9.40
N PRO A 73 0.17 21.20 8.47
CA PRO A 73 1.04 20.03 8.26
C PRO A 73 2.08 19.81 9.36
N GLU A 74 2.39 20.83 10.18
CA GLU A 74 3.41 20.71 11.23
C GLU A 74 3.02 19.74 12.34
N ILE A 75 1.73 19.45 12.51
CA ILE A 75 1.19 18.48 13.48
C ILE A 75 1.78 17.07 13.30
N PHE A 76 2.28 16.72 12.10
CA PHE A 76 2.96 15.44 11.88
C PHE A 76 4.33 15.38 12.55
N PHE A 77 5.00 16.52 12.67
CA PHE A 77 6.33 16.64 13.26
C PHE A 77 6.28 17.09 14.73
N HIS A 78 5.24 17.83 15.11
CA HIS A 78 4.97 18.28 16.47
C HIS A 78 3.49 17.99 16.82
N PRO A 79 3.15 16.73 17.16
CA PRO A 79 1.76 16.36 17.44
C PRO A 79 1.22 16.98 18.74
N GLU A 80 2.14 17.43 19.62
CA GLU A 80 1.88 18.19 20.84
C GLU A 80 1.01 19.44 20.64
N PHE A 81 0.92 19.98 19.41
CA PHE A 81 0.07 21.13 19.09
C PHE A 81 -1.44 20.82 19.11
N VAL A 82 -1.83 19.55 18.99
CA VAL A 82 -3.24 19.16 18.87
C VAL A 82 -3.68 18.24 20.00
N SER A 83 -2.79 17.37 20.47
CA SER A 83 -3.08 16.41 21.54
C SER A 83 -1.93 16.38 22.54
N SER A 84 -2.26 16.43 23.82
CA SER A 84 -1.31 16.23 24.93
C SER A 84 -0.82 14.79 25.03
N ASP A 85 -1.56 13.85 24.45
CA ASP A 85 -1.35 12.40 24.67
C ASP A 85 -0.31 11.82 23.70
N TYR A 86 -0.13 12.49 22.55
CA TYR A 86 0.82 12.09 21.53
C TYR A 86 1.87 13.19 21.34
N VAL A 87 3.11 12.88 21.72
CA VAL A 87 4.25 13.82 21.63
C VAL A 87 5.27 13.37 20.57
N THR A 88 5.31 12.08 20.25
CA THR A 88 6.31 11.51 19.33
C THR A 88 6.07 11.93 17.89
N SER A 89 7.09 12.52 17.27
CA SER A 89 7.03 12.94 15.87
C SER A 89 6.94 11.75 14.90
N ILE A 90 6.48 11.99 13.67
CA ILE A 90 6.49 10.96 12.62
C ILE A 90 7.92 10.48 12.31
N SER A 91 8.91 11.37 12.36
CA SER A 91 10.31 11.04 12.10
C SER A 91 10.85 10.07 13.15
N GLU A 92 10.59 10.32 14.44
CA GLU A 92 10.98 9.43 15.53
C GLU A 92 10.23 8.10 15.46
N SER A 93 8.93 8.14 15.16
CA SER A 93 8.11 6.93 15.02
C SER A 93 8.67 6.00 13.93
N VAL A 94 9.07 6.57 12.79
CA VAL A 94 9.70 5.80 11.70
C VAL A 94 11.05 5.24 12.13
N ASP A 95 11.90 6.03 12.80
CA ASP A 95 13.19 5.55 13.31
C ASP A 95 13.01 4.39 14.30
N GLN A 96 12.06 4.51 15.24
CA GLN A 96 11.73 3.47 16.22
C GLN A 96 11.29 2.17 15.55
N VAL A 97 10.39 2.23 14.57
CA VAL A 97 9.92 1.05 13.83
C VAL A 97 11.08 0.36 13.13
N ILE A 98 11.95 1.12 12.44
CA ILE A 98 13.11 0.54 11.76
C ILE A 98 14.11 -0.05 12.78
N GLN A 99 14.27 0.56 13.96
CA GLN A 99 15.09 0.01 15.03
C GLN A 99 14.53 -1.27 15.67
N GLN A 100 13.22 -1.50 15.60
CA GLN A 100 12.62 -2.75 16.07
C GLN A 100 12.80 -3.90 15.06
N CYS A 101 13.04 -3.60 13.78
CA CYS A 101 13.30 -4.62 12.77
C CYS A 101 14.66 -5.32 12.97
N PRO A 102 14.86 -6.54 12.42
CA PRO A 102 16.16 -7.23 12.42
C PRO A 102 17.28 -6.36 11.81
N ILE A 103 18.50 -6.48 12.34
CA ILE A 103 19.64 -5.60 11.98
C ILE A 103 19.93 -5.63 10.47
N ASP A 104 19.81 -6.81 9.85
CA ASP A 104 20.20 -7.03 8.45
C ASP A 104 19.35 -6.23 7.45
N VAL A 105 18.09 -5.94 7.78
CA VAL A 105 17.16 -5.23 6.89
C VAL A 105 17.13 -3.71 7.11
N ARG A 106 17.64 -3.21 8.24
CA ARG A 106 17.47 -1.79 8.64
C ARG A 106 18.01 -0.83 7.59
N ARG A 107 19.19 -1.12 7.04
CA ARG A 107 19.82 -0.26 6.02
C ARG A 107 18.96 -0.15 4.76
N GLY A 108 18.45 -1.28 4.28
CA GLY A 108 17.55 -1.29 3.12
C GLY A 108 16.24 -0.54 3.37
N LEU A 109 15.74 -0.56 4.62
CA LEU A 109 14.55 0.19 5.02
C LEU A 109 14.78 1.70 5.05
N TYR A 110 15.93 2.18 5.54
CA TYR A 110 16.25 3.61 5.51
C TYR A 110 16.45 4.15 4.09
N GLU A 111 16.99 3.33 3.20
CA GLU A 111 17.21 3.69 1.79
C GLU A 111 15.91 3.69 0.98
N ASN A 112 14.82 3.08 1.45
CA ASN A 112 13.60 2.89 0.67
C ASN A 112 12.33 3.28 1.44
N ILE A 113 12.26 4.50 1.96
CA ILE A 113 11.06 5.00 2.63
C ILE A 113 10.09 5.57 1.58
N VAL A 114 9.04 4.83 1.25
CA VAL A 114 8.04 5.24 0.25
C VAL A 114 6.85 5.91 0.92
N LEU A 115 6.47 7.09 0.40
CA LEU A 115 5.27 7.80 0.85
C LEU A 115 4.02 7.35 0.08
N SER A 116 2.90 7.21 0.78
CA SER A 116 1.61 6.82 0.23
C SER A 116 0.47 7.57 0.92
N GLY A 117 -0.54 7.97 0.15
CA GLY A 117 -1.76 8.60 0.63
C GLY A 117 -1.84 10.11 0.37
N GLY A 118 -3.05 10.65 0.48
CA GLY A 118 -3.30 12.07 0.19
C GLY A 118 -2.64 13.03 1.19
N SER A 119 -2.52 12.65 2.46
CA SER A 119 -1.91 13.51 3.49
C SER A 119 -0.38 13.61 3.39
N THR A 120 0.29 12.74 2.61
CA THR A 120 1.73 12.87 2.35
C THR A 120 2.04 13.77 1.15
N MET A 121 1.01 14.31 0.49
CA MET A 121 1.14 15.17 -0.70
C MET A 121 1.50 16.62 -0.38
N PHE A 122 1.64 16.98 0.91
CA PHE A 122 2.07 18.34 1.26
C PHE A 122 3.43 18.65 0.63
N LYS A 123 3.56 19.87 0.11
CA LYS A 123 4.83 20.33 -0.46
C LYS A 123 5.93 20.25 0.59
N ASP A 124 7.10 19.77 0.18
CA ASP A 124 8.30 19.59 1.01
C ASP A 124 8.17 18.58 2.17
N PHE A 125 7.07 17.82 2.26
CA PHE A 125 6.87 16.79 3.30
C PHE A 125 7.97 15.73 3.30
N GLY A 126 8.24 15.11 2.14
CA GLY A 126 9.28 14.08 2.03
C GLY A 126 10.68 14.60 2.34
N ARG A 127 10.99 15.84 1.91
CA ARG A 127 12.28 16.48 2.17
C ARG A 127 12.47 16.76 3.66
N ARG A 128 11.42 17.23 4.36
CA ARG A 128 11.43 17.44 5.81
C ARG A 128 11.64 16.12 6.55
N LEU A 129 10.88 15.09 6.21
CA LEU A 129 10.99 13.76 6.82
C LEU A 129 12.38 13.17 6.64
N GLN A 130 12.94 13.21 5.42
CA GLN A 130 14.29 12.71 5.13
C GLN A 130 15.36 13.43 5.95
N ARG A 131 15.29 14.76 6.03
CA ARG A 131 16.24 15.57 6.77
C ARG A 131 16.21 15.25 8.26
N ASP A 132 15.02 15.14 8.84
CA ASP A 132 14.86 14.92 10.27
C ASP A 132 15.26 13.48 10.65
N LEU A 133 14.93 12.48 9.83
CA LEU A 133 15.42 11.10 9.99
C LEU A 133 16.94 10.99 9.86
N LYS A 134 17.52 11.68 8.88
CA LYS A 134 18.98 11.70 8.69
C LYS A 134 19.68 12.29 9.92
N LYS A 135 19.15 13.39 10.47
CA LYS A 135 19.66 13.98 11.71
C LYS A 135 19.61 13.01 12.89
N ALA A 136 18.47 12.34 13.11
CA ALA A 136 18.32 11.37 14.19
C ALA A 136 19.30 10.19 14.06
N THR A 137 19.48 9.70 12.83
CA THR A 137 20.40 8.60 12.53
C THR A 137 21.86 9.03 12.73
N ASP A 138 22.26 10.19 12.19
CA ASP A 138 23.61 10.73 12.32
C ASP A 138 23.97 10.99 13.79
N GLN A 139 23.05 11.54 14.58
CA GLN A 139 23.24 11.74 16.03
C GLN A 139 23.52 10.43 16.76
N ARG A 140 22.79 9.37 16.43
CA ARG A 140 22.97 8.03 17.01
C ARG A 140 24.29 7.38 16.60
N LEU A 141 24.71 7.56 15.35
CA LEU A 141 26.01 7.10 14.87
C LEU A 141 27.15 7.85 15.57
N MET A 142 27.04 9.18 15.71
CA MET A 142 28.00 10.01 16.44
C MET A 142 28.14 9.58 17.90
N LEU A 143 27.02 9.34 18.60
CA LEU A 143 27.04 8.85 19.99
C LEU A 143 27.75 7.50 20.09
N SER A 144 27.51 6.60 19.14
CA SER A 144 28.12 5.26 19.12
C SER A 144 29.63 5.32 18.88
N GLU A 145 30.08 6.23 18.02
CA GLU A 145 31.50 6.47 17.75
C GLU A 145 32.22 7.07 18.97
N GLN A 146 31.60 8.04 19.63
CA GLN A 146 32.10 8.65 20.87
C GLN A 146 32.24 7.62 22.00
N LEU A 147 31.20 6.81 22.23
CA LEU A 147 31.22 5.76 23.26
C LEU A 147 32.24 4.66 22.97
N SER A 148 32.52 4.38 21.70
CA SER A 148 33.52 3.40 21.28
C SER A 148 34.97 3.91 21.34
N GLY A 149 35.17 5.19 21.68
CA GLY A 149 36.49 5.83 21.69
C GLY A 149 37.20 5.74 20.33
N GLY A 150 36.44 5.75 19.23
CA GLY A 150 36.97 5.62 17.87
C GLY A 150 37.41 4.21 17.45
N LYS A 151 37.24 3.18 18.30
CA LYS A 151 37.62 1.79 17.95
C LYS A 151 36.71 1.17 16.88
N VAL A 152 35.47 1.61 16.80
CA VAL A 152 34.49 1.14 15.81
C VAL A 152 33.92 2.35 15.10
N LYS A 153 34.19 2.45 13.79
CA LYS A 153 33.61 3.48 12.93
C LYS A 153 32.38 2.92 12.23
N PRO A 154 31.16 3.28 12.66
CA PRO A 154 29.97 2.76 12.02
C PRO A 154 29.86 3.31 10.59
N LYS A 155 29.45 2.45 9.64
CA LYS A 155 29.19 2.89 8.26
C LYS A 155 27.97 3.82 8.27
N ASN A 156 28.08 4.94 7.54
CA ASN A 156 26.98 5.87 7.36
C ASN A 156 25.75 5.15 6.78
N ILE A 157 24.58 5.52 7.29
CA ILE A 157 23.29 5.04 6.81
C ILE A 157 22.77 6.08 5.83
N ASP A 158 22.50 5.67 4.60
CA ASP A 158 21.82 6.54 3.65
C ASP A 158 20.32 6.51 3.91
N VAL A 159 19.70 7.68 3.93
CA VAL A 159 18.27 7.84 4.21
C VAL A 159 17.65 8.51 3.01
N GLN A 160 16.72 7.81 2.36
CA GLN A 160 16.04 8.29 1.18
C GLN A 160 14.53 8.14 1.34
N VAL A 161 13.83 9.28 1.21
CA VAL A 161 12.38 9.33 1.21
C VAL A 161 11.91 9.55 -0.22
N ILE A 162 11.21 8.56 -0.76
CA ILE A 162 10.79 8.51 -2.15
C ILE A 162 9.43 9.18 -2.28
N SER A 163 9.41 10.27 -3.05
CA SER A 163 8.18 10.94 -3.46
C SER A 163 7.89 10.76 -4.95
N HIS A 164 6.63 10.52 -5.29
CA HIS A 164 6.23 10.20 -6.67
C HIS A 164 4.86 10.81 -7.01
N LYS A 165 4.61 11.05 -8.31
CA LYS A 165 3.40 11.75 -8.78
C LYS A 165 2.08 11.01 -8.48
N ARG A 166 2.13 9.68 -8.33
CA ARG A 166 0.96 8.82 -8.11
C ARG A 166 0.68 8.51 -6.63
N GLN A 167 1.33 9.21 -5.70
CA GLN A 167 1.21 9.03 -4.24
C GLN A 167 -0.22 8.97 -3.71
N ARG A 168 -1.10 9.82 -4.24
CA ARG A 168 -2.50 9.92 -3.81
C ARG A 168 -3.23 8.58 -3.92
N TYR A 169 -2.92 7.79 -4.94
CA TYR A 169 -3.54 6.49 -5.21
C TYR A 169 -2.49 5.38 -5.33
N ALA A 170 -1.37 5.51 -4.62
CA ALA A 170 -0.23 4.61 -4.78
C ALA A 170 -0.60 3.14 -4.59
N VAL A 171 -1.47 2.85 -3.60
CA VAL A 171 -1.95 1.49 -3.33
C VAL A 171 -2.79 0.95 -4.49
N TRP A 172 -3.76 1.72 -4.98
CA TRP A 172 -4.61 1.31 -6.09
C TRP A 172 -3.82 1.13 -7.38
N PHE A 173 -2.92 2.07 -7.66
CA PHE A 173 -2.04 2.04 -8.82
C PHE A 173 -1.04 0.87 -8.77
N GLY A 174 -0.46 0.58 -7.61
CA GLY A 174 0.40 -0.59 -7.42
C GLY A 174 -0.36 -1.90 -7.64
N GLY A 175 -1.60 -1.98 -7.15
CA GLY A 175 -2.48 -3.12 -7.39
C GLY A 175 -2.84 -3.29 -8.87
N SER A 176 -3.15 -2.21 -9.59
CA SER A 176 -3.48 -2.29 -11.01
C SER A 176 -2.31 -2.76 -11.86
N ILE A 177 -1.09 -2.25 -11.62
CA ILE A 177 0.12 -2.75 -12.31
C ILE A 177 0.33 -4.24 -12.01
N PHE A 178 0.24 -4.61 -10.73
CA PHE A 178 0.51 -6.00 -10.32
C PHE A 178 -0.47 -6.99 -10.96
N ILE A 179 -1.73 -6.59 -11.13
CA ILE A 179 -2.75 -7.39 -11.83
C ILE A 179 -2.45 -7.45 -13.33
N GLU A 180 -2.09 -6.33 -13.95
CA GLU A 180 -1.74 -6.25 -15.37
C GLU A 180 -0.56 -7.17 -15.72
N GLU A 181 0.52 -7.11 -14.93
CA GLU A 181 1.72 -7.92 -15.13
C GLU A 181 1.49 -9.42 -14.89
N LYS A 182 0.57 -9.79 -13.97
CA LYS A 182 0.19 -11.19 -13.74
C LYS A 182 -0.88 -11.73 -14.68
N MET A 183 -1.62 -10.86 -15.38
CA MET A 183 -2.65 -11.27 -16.35
C MET A 183 -2.13 -11.43 -17.78
N GLU A 184 -0.91 -11.00 -18.07
CA GLU A 184 -0.18 -11.45 -19.26
C GLU A 184 0.29 -12.90 -19.07
N LEU A 185 -0.67 -13.84 -18.93
CA LEU A 185 -0.38 -15.24 -19.18
C LEU A 185 0.12 -15.34 -20.62
N GLY A 186 1.39 -15.73 -20.77
CA GLY A 186 1.97 -15.96 -22.09
C GLY A 186 1.04 -16.84 -22.92
N VAL A 187 0.88 -16.52 -24.20
CA VAL A 187 0.04 -17.30 -25.12
C VAL A 187 0.63 -18.71 -25.21
N VAL A 188 0.05 -19.65 -24.46
CA VAL A 188 0.44 -21.05 -24.54
C VAL A 188 -0.23 -21.64 -25.77
N LEU A 189 0.56 -21.89 -26.80
CA LEU A 189 0.11 -22.59 -28.00
C LEU A 189 0.00 -24.08 -27.69
N TYR A 190 -1.13 -24.67 -28.04
CA TYR A 190 -1.37 -26.09 -27.90
C TYR A 190 -1.57 -26.71 -29.26
N ASP A 191 -0.99 -27.89 -29.48
CA ASP A 191 -1.32 -28.72 -30.62
C ASP A 191 -2.73 -29.30 -30.43
N GLN A 192 -3.62 -29.03 -31.39
CA GLN A 192 -4.99 -29.55 -31.39
C GLN A 192 -5.04 -31.08 -31.42
N SER A 193 -4.00 -31.74 -31.95
CA SER A 193 -3.91 -33.21 -32.00
C SER A 193 -3.78 -33.84 -30.60
N GLU A 194 -3.18 -33.12 -29.65
CA GLU A 194 -2.89 -33.60 -28.29
C GLU A 194 -4.03 -33.35 -27.29
N ILE A 195 -5.12 -32.69 -27.71
CA ILE A 195 -6.22 -32.27 -26.84
C ILE A 195 -7.53 -32.96 -27.22
N VAL A 196 -8.30 -33.33 -26.19
CA VAL A 196 -9.69 -33.77 -26.31
C VAL A 196 -10.58 -32.61 -25.89
N ILE A 197 -11.54 -32.25 -26.74
CA ILE A 197 -12.53 -31.22 -26.46
C ILE A 197 -13.85 -31.90 -26.11
N THR A 198 -14.42 -31.57 -24.94
CA THR A 198 -15.75 -32.08 -24.55
C THR A 198 -16.86 -31.20 -25.12
N SER A 199 -18.10 -31.72 -25.15
CA SER A 199 -19.30 -30.96 -25.56
C SER A 199 -19.56 -29.69 -24.72
N GLN A 200 -19.01 -29.64 -23.50
CA GLN A 200 -19.09 -28.49 -22.59
C GLN A 200 -17.91 -27.51 -22.76
N GLY A 201 -17.07 -27.69 -23.79
CA GLY A 201 -15.94 -26.82 -24.09
C GLY A 201 -14.71 -27.03 -23.20
N ASN A 202 -14.63 -28.14 -22.46
CA ASN A 202 -13.41 -28.46 -21.69
C ASN A 202 -12.33 -28.94 -22.65
N LYS A 203 -11.09 -28.50 -22.42
CA LYS A 203 -9.90 -28.89 -23.18
C LYS A 203 -9.02 -29.75 -22.29
N ILE A 204 -8.92 -31.04 -22.58
CA ILE A 204 -8.18 -32.00 -21.75
C ILE A 204 -7.02 -32.55 -22.57
N SER A 205 -5.78 -32.38 -22.11
CA SER A 205 -4.63 -33.00 -22.76
C SER A 205 -4.69 -34.52 -22.66
N ARG A 206 -4.42 -35.22 -23.77
CA ARG A 206 -4.31 -36.69 -23.81
C ARG A 206 -3.18 -37.23 -22.93
N LYS A 207 -2.20 -36.39 -22.59
CA LYS A 207 -1.08 -36.70 -21.68
C LYS A 207 -1.45 -36.55 -20.20
N ALA A 208 -2.65 -36.07 -19.87
CA ALA A 208 -3.12 -36.00 -18.49
C ALA A 208 -3.43 -37.41 -17.95
N LYS A 209 -3.03 -37.67 -16.70
CA LYS A 209 -3.27 -38.94 -16.00
C LYS A 209 -4.48 -38.79 -15.09
N THR A 210 -5.61 -39.39 -15.48
CA THR A 210 -6.85 -39.34 -14.71
C THR A 210 -7.20 -40.70 -14.13
N TYR A 211 -7.45 -40.76 -12.83
CA TYR A 211 -7.87 -41.97 -12.11
C TYR A 211 -9.27 -41.73 -11.53
N GLY A 212 -10.16 -42.72 -11.62
CA GLY A 212 -11.54 -42.59 -11.13
C GLY A 212 -12.36 -41.53 -11.88
N THR A 213 -12.39 -41.62 -13.21
CA THR A 213 -13.06 -40.65 -14.10
C THR A 213 -14.54 -40.45 -13.78
N GLN A 214 -15.23 -41.47 -13.28
CA GLN A 214 -16.62 -41.41 -12.82
C GLN A 214 -16.85 -40.42 -11.67
N ASN A 215 -15.79 -40.09 -10.93
CA ASN A 215 -15.82 -39.20 -9.77
C ASN A 215 -15.22 -37.82 -10.07
N ILE A 216 -14.81 -37.56 -11.33
CA ILE A 216 -14.27 -36.27 -11.77
C ILE A 216 -15.34 -35.54 -12.57
N ARG A 217 -15.74 -34.35 -12.11
CA ARG A 217 -16.73 -33.51 -12.82
C ARG A 217 -16.10 -32.17 -13.19
N LEU A 218 -16.14 -31.85 -14.47
CA LEU A 218 -15.70 -30.57 -15.04
C LEU A 218 -16.93 -29.81 -15.55
N SER A 219 -17.20 -28.60 -15.05
CA SER A 219 -18.46 -27.89 -15.31
C SER A 219 -18.47 -27.00 -16.56
N GLY A 220 -17.40 -27.00 -17.37
CA GLY A 220 -17.34 -26.34 -18.68
C GLY A 220 -16.18 -25.34 -18.80
N TYR A 221 -15.63 -25.20 -20.02
CA TYR A 221 -14.48 -24.33 -20.32
C TYR A 221 -13.24 -24.53 -19.43
N THR A 222 -13.09 -25.71 -18.82
CA THR A 222 -11.92 -26.08 -18.02
C THR A 222 -10.78 -26.54 -18.92
N ILE A 223 -9.55 -26.11 -18.63
CA ILE A 223 -8.33 -26.53 -19.33
C ILE A 223 -7.49 -27.43 -18.42
N VAL A 224 -7.22 -28.66 -18.85
CA VAL A 224 -6.33 -29.61 -18.18
C VAL A 224 -5.08 -29.79 -19.05
N MET A 225 -3.94 -29.29 -18.59
CA MET A 225 -2.67 -29.38 -19.33
C MET A 225 -2.05 -30.79 -19.26
N ARG A 226 -0.95 -30.99 -20.00
CA ARG A 226 -0.20 -32.26 -19.99
C ARG A 226 0.38 -32.56 -18.61
N ASP A 227 0.63 -33.83 -18.32
CA ASP A 227 1.22 -34.29 -17.05
C ASP A 227 0.47 -33.90 -15.77
N VAL A 228 -0.79 -33.45 -15.89
CA VAL A 228 -1.69 -33.27 -14.75
C VAL A 228 -2.15 -34.62 -14.23
N LEU A 229 -2.10 -34.82 -12.92
CA LEU A 229 -2.56 -36.02 -12.23
C LEU A 229 -3.86 -35.72 -11.47
N LEU A 230 -4.98 -36.30 -11.91
CA LEU A 230 -6.27 -36.19 -11.22
C LEU A 230 -6.62 -37.51 -10.53
N ARG A 231 -6.73 -37.51 -9.20
CA ARG A 231 -7.04 -38.70 -8.38
C ARG A 231 -8.50 -38.69 -7.89
N GLY A 232 -9.45 -38.88 -8.82
CA GLY A 232 -10.87 -39.07 -8.50
C GLY A 232 -11.21 -40.47 -7.95
N ASP A 233 -10.23 -41.39 -7.97
CA ASP A 233 -10.32 -42.72 -7.37
C ASP A 233 -10.38 -42.68 -5.83
N LEU A 234 -9.82 -41.64 -5.22
CA LEU A 234 -9.77 -41.47 -3.75
C LEU A 234 -11.06 -40.85 -3.18
N ALA A 235 -11.58 -39.81 -3.83
CA ALA A 235 -12.85 -39.15 -3.51
C ALA A 235 -13.31 -38.29 -4.69
N GLN A 236 -14.56 -37.81 -4.64
CA GLN A 236 -15.12 -36.97 -5.71
C GLN A 236 -14.38 -35.63 -5.85
N ILE A 237 -14.03 -35.25 -7.08
CA ILE A 237 -13.42 -33.97 -7.41
C ILE A 237 -14.35 -33.22 -8.37
N ARG A 238 -14.82 -32.04 -7.98
CA ARG A 238 -15.63 -31.15 -8.81
C ARG A 238 -14.88 -29.86 -9.12
N TYR A 239 -14.94 -29.46 -10.38
CA TYR A 239 -14.45 -28.17 -10.87
C TYR A 239 -15.60 -27.33 -11.42
N GLY A 240 -15.58 -26.04 -11.09
CA GLY A 240 -16.42 -25.02 -11.70
C GLY A 240 -16.06 -24.72 -13.16
N LYS A 241 -16.54 -23.58 -13.65
CA LYS A 241 -16.28 -23.08 -15.00
C LYS A 241 -14.97 -22.29 -15.06
N TYR A 242 -14.33 -22.28 -16.23
CA TYR A 242 -13.12 -21.48 -16.47
C TYR A 242 -11.96 -21.77 -15.52
N CYS A 243 -11.77 -23.04 -15.16
CA CYS A 243 -10.61 -23.45 -14.38
C CYS A 243 -9.43 -23.82 -15.31
N VAL A 244 -8.19 -23.59 -14.86
CA VAL A 244 -6.98 -23.98 -15.59
C VAL A 244 -6.07 -24.76 -14.65
N LEU A 245 -5.72 -25.99 -15.05
CA LEU A 245 -4.77 -26.83 -14.35
C LEU A 245 -3.47 -26.88 -15.14
N GLN A 246 -2.40 -26.34 -14.57
CA GLN A 246 -1.10 -26.24 -15.23
C GLN A 246 -0.35 -27.57 -15.29
N GLU A 247 0.64 -27.64 -16.18
CA GLU A 247 1.49 -28.80 -16.40
C GLU A 247 2.16 -29.30 -15.11
N GLY A 248 2.12 -30.61 -14.89
CA GLY A 248 2.72 -31.26 -13.71
C GLY A 248 1.98 -31.06 -12.39
N THR A 249 0.76 -30.52 -12.42
CA THR A 249 -0.09 -30.35 -11.23
C THR A 249 -0.66 -31.68 -10.75
N ILE A 250 -0.60 -31.94 -9.44
CA ILE A 250 -1.20 -33.12 -8.80
C ILE A 250 -2.40 -32.70 -7.97
N VAL A 251 -3.60 -33.13 -8.38
CA VAL A 251 -4.82 -32.90 -7.64
C VAL A 251 -5.25 -34.20 -6.95
N ARG A 252 -5.01 -34.22 -5.64
CA ARG A 252 -5.44 -35.28 -4.73
C ARG A 252 -6.47 -34.72 -3.74
N PRO A 253 -7.59 -35.43 -3.48
CA PRO A 253 -8.50 -35.06 -2.40
C PRO A 253 -7.78 -35.05 -1.04
N PRO A 254 -8.14 -34.15 -0.11
CA PRO A 254 -7.54 -34.11 1.22
C PRO A 254 -7.94 -35.35 2.00
N SER A 255 -7.01 -35.85 2.80
CA SER A 255 -7.20 -37.00 3.66
C SER A 255 -7.06 -36.61 5.13
N LYS A 256 -7.77 -37.34 6.00
CA LYS A 256 -7.63 -37.24 7.45
C LYS A 256 -7.47 -38.63 8.04
N CYS A 257 -6.46 -38.79 8.90
CA CYS A 257 -6.26 -40.02 9.67
C CYS A 257 -7.22 -40.05 10.86
N PHE A 258 -8.00 -41.12 10.97
CA PHE A 258 -8.81 -41.45 12.13
C PHE A 258 -8.31 -42.75 12.77
N SER A 259 -8.77 -43.04 14.00
CA SER A 259 -8.43 -44.28 14.72
C SER A 259 -8.76 -45.55 13.92
N ASN A 260 -9.72 -45.48 12.99
CA ASN A 260 -10.19 -46.59 12.17
C ASN A 260 -9.64 -46.57 10.73
N GLY A 261 -8.67 -45.71 10.42
CA GLY A 261 -8.00 -45.65 9.12
C GLY A 261 -7.97 -44.26 8.46
N LEU A 262 -7.54 -44.23 7.20
CA LEU A 262 -7.41 -43.01 6.39
C LEU A 262 -8.70 -42.77 5.59
N VAL A 263 -9.31 -41.60 5.75
CA VAL A 263 -10.53 -41.20 5.01
C VAL A 263 -10.22 -40.02 4.10
N PHE A 264 -10.69 -40.07 2.85
CA PHE A 264 -10.58 -39.00 1.86
C PHE A 264 -11.90 -38.23 1.75
N PHE A 265 -11.82 -36.90 1.63
CA PHE A 265 -13.00 -36.03 1.53
C PHE A 265 -13.16 -35.50 0.10
N PRO A 266 -14.41 -35.33 -0.39
CA PRO A 266 -14.65 -34.75 -1.70
C PRO A 266 -14.18 -33.28 -1.76
N VAL A 267 -13.69 -32.86 -2.93
CA VAL A 267 -13.20 -31.49 -3.17
C VAL A 267 -14.06 -30.79 -4.20
N HIS A 268 -14.35 -29.52 -3.96
CA HIS A 268 -15.03 -28.64 -4.89
C HIS A 268 -14.20 -27.38 -5.15
N PHE A 269 -13.72 -27.24 -6.37
CA PHE A 269 -13.11 -26.01 -6.88
C PHE A 269 -14.20 -25.14 -7.51
N GLY A 270 -14.22 -23.85 -7.16
CA GLY A 270 -15.15 -22.87 -7.72
C GLY A 270 -14.86 -22.51 -9.18
N ASP A 271 -15.49 -21.45 -9.66
CA ASP A 271 -15.24 -20.89 -11.00
C ASP A 271 -13.96 -20.02 -11.00
N TYR A 272 -13.33 -19.86 -12.16
CA TYR A 272 -12.13 -19.00 -12.35
C TYR A 272 -10.93 -19.38 -11.48
N VAL A 273 -10.68 -20.68 -11.34
CA VAL A 273 -9.58 -21.21 -10.51
C VAL A 273 -8.38 -21.57 -11.37
N PHE A 274 -7.22 -20.98 -11.07
CA PHE A 274 -5.93 -21.35 -11.63
C PHE A 274 -5.17 -22.21 -10.63
N ILE A 275 -4.80 -23.43 -11.02
CA ILE A 275 -4.01 -24.34 -10.21
C ILE A 275 -2.65 -24.50 -10.85
N GLU A 276 -1.64 -24.00 -10.16
CA GLU A 276 -0.24 -24.05 -10.56
C GLU A 276 0.52 -25.08 -9.71
N LYS A 277 1.62 -25.59 -10.26
CA LYS A 277 2.52 -26.46 -9.51
C LYS A 277 3.28 -25.62 -8.48
N ILE A 278 3.17 -25.98 -7.20
CA ILE A 278 4.02 -25.45 -6.12
C ILE A 278 5.37 -26.16 -6.16
#